data_AF-T0LH92-F1
#
_entry.id   AF-T0LH92-F1
#
_cell.length_a   1.000
_cell.length_b   1.000
_cell.length_c   1.000
_cell.angle_alpha   90.00
_cell.angle_beta   90.00
_cell.angle_gamma   90.00
#
_symmetry.space_group_name_H-M   'P 1'
#
loop_
_entity.id
_entity.type
_entity.pdbx_description
1 polymer ?
#
loop_
_entity_poly.entity_id
_entity_poly.type
_entity_poly.pdbx_seq_one_letter_code
_entity_poly.pdbx_strand_id
1 'polypeptide(L)' 'MVSKMERVFTREELKQFEGKNGNPVYVAYKGEVYDVTESELWKDGSHWYEHTAG' A
#
# COMPACT_ATOMS: atom_id res chain seq x y z
N MET A 1 4.95 14.94 -21.93
CA MET A 1 4.75 13.58 -21.38
C MET A 1 5.55 13.54 -20.09
N VAL A 2 4.90 13.57 -18.92
CA VAL A 2 5.61 13.41 -17.64
C VAL A 2 5.76 11.91 -17.40
N SER A 3 6.99 11.41 -17.50
CA SER A 3 7.34 10.06 -17.07
C SER A 3 7.05 9.95 -15.57
N LYS A 4 6.15 9.03 -15.19
CA LYS A 4 5.88 8.68 -13.80
C LYS A 4 7.20 8.23 -13.18
N MET A 5 7.74 9.01 -12.24
CA MET A 5 8.92 8.60 -11.48
C MET A 5 8.50 7.38 -10.64
N GLU A 6 9.13 6.23 -10.86
CA GLU A 6 8.91 5.08 -10.00
C GLU A 6 9.48 5.38 -8.62
N ARG A 7 8.63 5.28 -7.59
CA ARG A 7 9.01 5.53 -6.21
C ARG A 7 9.46 4.22 -5.59
N VAL A 8 10.70 4.18 -5.11
CA VAL A 8 11.22 3.09 -4.28
C VAL A 8 10.85 3.38 -2.82
N PHE A 9 10.43 2.34 -2.10
CA PHE A 9 10.09 2.42 -0.68
C PHE A 9 11.04 1.52 0.11
N THR A 10 11.51 2.01 1.25
CA THR A 10 11.99 1.11 2.32
C THR A 10 10.79 0.42 2.98
N ARG A 11 11.05 -0.62 3.78
CA ARG A 11 10.01 -1.28 4.56
C ARG A 11 9.40 -0.32 5.58
N GLU A 12 10.21 0.56 6.15
CA GLU A 12 9.82 1.55 7.14
C GLU A 12 8.91 2.62 6.53
N GLU A 13 9.20 3.04 5.30
CA GLU A 13 8.35 3.96 4.55
C GLU A 13 7.03 3.30 4.15
N LEU A 14 7.08 2.04 3.68
CA LEU A 14 5.88 1.32 3.23
C LEU A 14 4.85 1.14 4.35
N LYS A 15 5.30 0.88 5.59
CA LYS A 15 4.46 0.76 6.78
C LYS A 15 3.56 1.96 7.07
N GLN A 16 3.87 3.14 6.53
CA GLN A 16 3.03 4.33 6.71
C GLN A 16 1.75 4.27 5.86
N PHE A 17 1.72 3.40 4.84
CA PHE A 17 0.63 3.24 3.88
C PHE A 17 -0.26 2.03 4.24
N GLU A 18 -0.60 1.92 5.51
CA GLU A 18 -1.43 0.83 6.07
C GLU A 18 -2.94 1.13 6.03
N GLY A 19 -3.41 2.14 5.30
CA GLY A 19 -4.84 2.47 5.25
C GLY A 19 -5.43 3.17 6.48
N LYS A 20 -4.63 3.46 7.50
CA LYS A 20 -5.09 4.12 8.73
C LYS A 20 -4.96 5.63 8.65
N ASN A 21 -5.80 6.33 9.42
CA ASN A 21 -5.79 7.79 9.54
C ASN A 21 -5.93 8.53 8.18
N GLY A 22 -6.60 7.89 7.20
CA GLY A 22 -6.75 8.44 5.85
C GLY A 22 -5.52 8.28 4.95
N ASN A 23 -4.51 7.52 5.37
CA ASN A 23 -3.38 7.18 4.51
C ASN A 23 -3.81 6.19 3.41
N PRO A 24 -3.11 6.19 2.26
CA PRO A 24 -3.31 5.18 1.23
C PRO A 24 -3.03 3.76 1.74
N VAL A 25 -3.50 2.76 1.00
CA VAL A 25 -3.24 1.33 1.28
C VAL A 25 -2.28 0.78 0.24
N TYR A 26 -1.02 0.51 0.63
CA TYR A 26 -0.02 -0.07 -0.26
C TYR A 26 0.41 -1.47 0.18
N VAL A 27 0.63 -2.34 -0.81
CA VAL A 27 1.06 -3.73 -0.58
C VAL A 27 2.31 -4.01 -1.41
N ALA A 28 3.32 -4.61 -0.79
CA ALA A 28 4.49 -5.12 -1.51
C ALA A 28 4.31 -6.59 -1.91
N TYR A 29 4.49 -6.91 -3.18
CA TYR A 29 4.53 -8.28 -3.67
C TYR A 29 5.63 -8.43 -4.73
N LYS A 30 6.50 -9.44 -4.56
CA LYS A 30 7.62 -9.74 -5.46
C LYS A 30 8.54 -8.56 -5.79
N GLY A 31 8.71 -7.62 -4.85
CA GLY A 31 9.60 -6.47 -5.01
C GLY A 31 8.93 -5.23 -5.63
N GLU A 32 7.66 -5.32 -5.99
CA GLU A 32 6.85 -4.20 -6.47
C GLU A 32 5.85 -3.76 -5.41
N VAL A 33 5.50 -2.47 -5.41
CA VAL A 33 4.51 -1.87 -4.52
C VAL A 33 3.26 -1.52 -5.31
N TYR A 34 2.11 -2.01 -4.86
CA TYR A 34 0.82 -1.80 -5.48
C TYR A 34 -0.04 -0.89 -4.61
N ASP A 35 -0.66 0.10 -5.24
CA ASP A 35 -1.72 0.89 -4.62
C ASP A 35 -3.04 0.12 -4.71
N VAL A 36 -3.57 -0.25 -3.54
CA VAL A 36 -4.83 -0.98 -3.39
C VAL A 36 -5.84 -0.17 -2.56
N THR A 37 -5.67 1.15 -2.48
CA THR A 37 -6.50 2.05 -1.67
C THR A 37 -7.99 1.92 -1.99
N GLU A 38 -8.34 1.74 -3.27
CA GLU A 38 -9.73 1.62 -3.74
C GLU A 38 -10.25 0.17 -3.74
N SER A 39 -9.49 -0.79 -3.20
CA SER A 39 -9.87 -2.20 -3.20
C SER A 39 -10.80 -2.53 -2.03
N GLU A 40 -11.99 -3.05 -2.33
CA GLU A 40 -12.91 -3.56 -1.30
C GLU A 40 -12.30 -4.70 -0.46
N LEU A 41 -11.33 -5.42 -1.02
CA LEU A 41 -10.62 -6.49 -0.34
C LEU A 41 -9.62 -5.98 0.72
N TRP A 42 -9.25 -4.71 0.67
CA TRP A 42 -8.23 -4.08 1.53
C TRP A 42 -8.80 -2.92 2.35
N LYS A 43 -10.08 -3.01 2.73
CA LYS A 43 -10.77 -1.97 3.49
C LYS A 43 -10.02 -1.66 4.79
N ASP A 44 -9.76 -0.38 5.02
CA ASP A 44 -8.99 0.13 6.16
C ASP A 44 -7.61 -0.55 6.33
N GLY A 45 -7.01 -1.00 5.22
CA GLY A 45 -5.72 -1.68 5.17
C GLY A 45 -5.71 -3.13 5.64
N SER A 46 -6.89 -3.73 5.88
CA SER A 46 -7.04 -5.12 6.29
C SER A 46 -7.51 -5.99 5.14
N HIS A 47 -6.76 -7.04 4.82
CA HIS A 47 -7.22 -8.11 3.95
C HIS A 47 -7.82 -9.23 4.77
N TRP A 48 -9.15 -9.17 4.96
CA TRP A 48 -9.94 -10.15 5.69
C TRP A 48 -9.42 -10.46 7.11
N TYR A 49 -8.77 -9.50 7.76
CA TYR A 49 -8.13 -9.64 9.08
C TYR A 49 -6.96 -10.65 9.15
N GLU A 50 -6.54 -11.20 8.01
CA GLU A 50 -5.38 -12.11 7.94
C GLU A 50 -4.08 -11.35 7.68
N HIS A 51 -4.16 -10.27 6.91
CA HIS A 51 -3.01 -9.46 6.50
C HIS A 51 -3.29 -7.96 6.65
N THR A 52 -2.26 -7.22 7.06
CA THR A 52 -2.27 -5.75 7.12
C THR A 52 -1.35 -5.20 6.03
N ALA A 53 -1.78 -4.14 5.38
CA ALA A 53 -0.98 -3.39 4.41
C ALA A 53 0.18 -2.63 5.09
N GLY A 54 1.18 -2.21 4.30
CA GLY A 54 2.34 -1.49 4.79
C GLY A 54 3.55 -2.35 5.17
#